data_AF-A0A7G6AEP6-F1
#
_entry.id   AF-A0A7G6AEP6-F1
#
_cell.length_a   1.000
_cell.length_b   1.000
_cell.length_c   1.000
_cell.angle_alpha   90.00
_cell.angle_beta   90.00
_cell.angle_gamma   90.00
#
_symmetry.space_group_name_H-M   'P 1'
#
loop_
_entity.id
_entity.type
_entity.pdbx_description
1 polymer ?
#
loop_
_entity_poly.entity_id
_entity_poly.type
_entity_poly.pdbx_seq_one_letter_code
_entity_poly.pdbx_strand_id
1 'polypeptide(L)'
;MGRQRSGPARLRLRVSRSRRTTPTHDAPRYRPRYRQRGQCAPASPRTGAPAGAGGGCARRSRTPVRDTRVNGQPAFVLHSYPYKETSLIVDLFTRDHGRIAVVAKGAKRPLSKLRGVLQTFQPLAVSWSGKSELRTLIDAEWVGGMLPLERTALLCGFYLNELLVKLLARDDPHRALFDHYISTLNELAHDEPAQIALRKFERALLKETGVAADLGRSTTTREVVQATSDYVVDPERGAREARVSDVWPVVSGKTLLDMEREDYGDPATQSQSKQLMRFLLAHHLGGVPLNTRQILIDLMQL
;
A
#
# COMPACT_ATOMS: atom_id res chain seq x y z
N MET A 1 -25.02 -71.60 -20.72
CA MET A 1 -24.99 -71.00 -22.08
C MET A 1 -25.06 -69.49 -21.94
N GLY A 2 -23.92 -68.82 -22.12
CA GLY A 2 -23.74 -67.40 -21.84
C GLY A 2 -24.20 -66.50 -22.99
N ARG A 3 -24.68 -65.29 -22.62
CA ARG A 3 -24.82 -64.16 -23.55
C ARG A 3 -23.84 -63.07 -23.12
N GLN A 4 -22.80 -62.91 -23.94
CA GLN A 4 -21.92 -61.75 -24.02
C GLN A 4 -22.66 -60.59 -24.70
N ARG A 5 -22.36 -59.36 -24.29
CA ARG A 5 -22.33 -58.09 -25.08
C ARG A 5 -22.15 -56.94 -24.08
N SER A 6 -21.38 -55.88 -24.26
CA SER A 6 -20.29 -55.49 -25.17
C SER A 6 -19.75 -54.20 -24.52
N GLY A 7 -18.45 -54.08 -24.29
CA GLY A 7 -17.85 -52.87 -23.71
C GLY A 7 -17.76 -51.72 -24.75
N PRO A 8 -17.73 -50.44 -24.31
CA PRO A 8 -17.47 -49.34 -25.22
C PRO A 8 -15.97 -49.13 -25.48
N ALA A 9 -15.69 -48.80 -26.73
CA ALA A 9 -14.39 -48.76 -27.36
C ALA A 9 -13.52 -47.56 -26.94
N ARG A 10 -12.20 -47.83 -26.83
CA ARG A 10 -11.14 -46.82 -26.76
C ARG A 10 -10.91 -46.22 -28.14
N LEU A 11 -11.08 -44.90 -28.29
CA LEU A 11 -10.63 -44.18 -29.48
C LEU A 11 -9.32 -43.44 -29.16
N ARG A 12 -8.22 -43.92 -29.75
CA ARG A 12 -6.92 -43.24 -29.74
C ARG A 12 -6.82 -42.26 -30.91
N LEU A 13 -6.25 -41.10 -30.57
CA LEU A 13 -5.76 -39.96 -31.36
C LEU A 13 -5.50 -40.16 -32.86
N ARG A 14 -5.91 -39.14 -33.64
CA ARG A 14 -5.12 -38.62 -34.78
C ARG A 14 -4.69 -37.19 -34.46
N VAL A 15 -3.37 -37.01 -34.39
CA VAL A 15 -2.68 -35.71 -34.30
C VAL A 15 -2.51 -35.18 -35.72
N SER A 16 -3.11 -34.03 -36.04
CA SER A 16 -2.79 -33.25 -37.24
C SER A 16 -1.97 -32.01 -36.84
N ARG A 17 -0.71 -31.99 -37.28
CA ARG A 17 0.20 -30.85 -37.18
C ARG A 17 -0.25 -29.77 -38.18
N SER A 18 -0.62 -28.60 -37.70
CA SER A 18 -0.72 -27.38 -38.51
C SER A 18 0.33 -26.37 -38.06
N ARG A 19 0.94 -25.72 -39.04
CA ARG A 19 2.17 -24.94 -38.94
C ARG A 19 1.92 -23.53 -38.38
N ARG A 20 2.99 -23.03 -37.75
CA ARG A 20 3.21 -21.67 -37.25
C ARG A 20 2.78 -20.58 -38.22
N THR A 21 2.09 -19.57 -37.71
CA THR A 21 2.21 -18.17 -38.15
C THR A 21 2.15 -17.28 -36.91
N THR A 22 3.22 -16.50 -36.71
CA THR A 22 3.39 -15.49 -35.66
C THR A 22 2.86 -14.15 -36.15
N PRO A 23 2.00 -13.44 -35.40
CA PRO A 23 1.75 -12.03 -35.65
C PRO A 23 2.74 -11.18 -34.83
N THR A 24 3.66 -10.54 -35.55
CA THR A 24 4.42 -9.38 -35.10
C THR A 24 3.48 -8.20 -34.90
N HIS A 25 3.44 -7.62 -33.69
CA HIS A 25 2.90 -6.28 -33.48
C HIS A 25 3.91 -5.42 -32.73
N ASP A 26 4.30 -4.35 -33.41
CA ASP A 26 5.28 -3.33 -33.01
C ASP A 26 4.89 -2.61 -31.72
N ALA A 27 5.86 -2.49 -30.80
CA ALA A 27 5.84 -1.58 -29.67
C ALA A 27 6.87 -0.45 -29.91
N PRO A 28 6.53 0.83 -29.64
CA PRO A 28 7.41 1.96 -29.94
C PRO A 28 8.62 2.02 -28.99
N ARG A 29 9.81 2.11 -29.59
CA ARG A 29 11.10 2.25 -28.89
C ARG A 29 11.27 3.67 -28.34
N TYR A 30 11.15 3.82 -27.03
CA TYR A 30 11.57 5.00 -26.28
C TYR A 30 13.11 5.05 -26.17
N ARG A 31 13.74 6.08 -26.75
CA ARG A 31 15.19 6.34 -26.65
C ARG A 31 15.47 7.48 -25.66
N PRO A 32 16.20 7.26 -24.56
CA PRO A 32 16.71 8.35 -23.75
C PRO A 32 17.95 8.98 -24.42
N ARG A 33 17.92 10.32 -24.57
CA ARG A 33 19.06 11.13 -25.03
C ARG A 33 20.15 11.15 -23.96
N TYR A 34 21.27 10.45 -24.21
CA TYR A 34 22.51 10.66 -23.47
C TYR A 34 23.13 11.99 -23.91
N ARG A 35 23.20 12.96 -22.97
CA ARG A 35 24.01 14.17 -23.11
C ARG A 35 25.49 13.76 -23.15
N GLN A 36 26.12 14.00 -24.29
CA GLN A 36 27.55 13.78 -24.50
C GLN A 36 28.37 14.63 -23.53
N ARG A 37 29.33 13.98 -22.87
CA ARG A 37 30.46 14.59 -22.19
C ARG A 37 31.30 15.33 -23.23
N GLY A 38 31.40 16.66 -23.11
CA GLY A 38 32.42 17.45 -23.79
C GLY A 38 33.79 17.13 -23.22
N GLN A 39 34.68 16.67 -24.09
CA GLN A 39 36.08 16.39 -23.81
C GLN A 39 36.89 17.70 -23.76
N CYS A 40 37.87 17.72 -22.85
CA CYS A 40 38.92 18.73 -22.74
C CYS A 40 39.93 18.64 -23.90
N ALA A 41 40.49 19.78 -24.29
CA ALA A 41 41.80 19.93 -24.95
C ALA A 41 42.31 21.39 -24.72
N PRO A 42 43.59 21.73 -24.94
CA PRO A 42 44.55 21.96 -23.86
C PRO A 42 45.07 23.42 -23.73
N ALA A 43 45.85 23.63 -22.68
CA ALA A 43 46.42 24.88 -22.19
C ALA A 43 47.58 25.46 -23.04
N SER A 44 47.80 26.77 -22.90
CA SER A 44 49.13 27.42 -22.96
C SER A 44 49.08 28.86 -22.38
N PRO A 45 50.22 29.42 -21.95
CA PRO A 45 50.35 30.04 -20.63
C PRO A 45 50.44 31.56 -20.68
N ARG A 46 50.02 32.25 -19.61
CA ARG A 46 50.52 33.59 -19.29
C ARG A 46 50.78 33.79 -17.80
N THR A 47 52.00 34.25 -17.58
CA THR A 47 52.73 34.69 -16.39
C THR A 47 52.05 35.85 -15.66
N GLY A 48 52.28 35.92 -14.34
CA GLY A 48 52.14 37.15 -13.56
C GLY A 48 51.55 36.96 -12.16
N ALA A 49 52.42 36.72 -11.17
CA ALA A 49 52.14 37.08 -9.78
C ALA A 49 52.29 38.61 -9.62
N PRO A 50 51.63 39.25 -8.63
CA PRO A 50 52.29 39.30 -7.32
C PRO A 50 51.34 39.10 -6.12
N ALA A 51 52.00 38.92 -4.97
CA ALA A 51 51.48 38.68 -3.64
C ALA A 51 50.71 39.87 -3.04
N GLY A 52 49.83 39.59 -2.08
CA GLY A 52 49.40 40.59 -1.10
C GLY A 52 48.12 40.28 -0.34
N ALA A 53 48.26 40.23 0.99
CA ALA A 53 47.26 40.47 2.04
C ALA A 53 46.27 39.35 2.40
N GLY A 54 46.32 39.00 3.70
CA GLY A 54 45.49 38.01 4.34
C GLY A 54 44.02 38.42 4.47
N GLY A 55 43.16 37.40 4.41
CA GLY A 55 41.78 37.48 4.82
C GLY A 55 41.46 36.24 5.64
N GLY A 56 41.22 36.40 6.94
CA GLY A 56 40.74 35.33 7.80
C GLY A 56 39.51 34.68 7.18
N CYS A 57 39.54 33.36 7.05
CA CYS A 57 38.38 32.59 6.63
C CYS A 57 37.32 32.69 7.73
N ALA A 58 36.45 33.70 7.62
CA ALA A 58 35.27 33.82 8.46
C ALA A 58 34.45 32.54 8.26
N ARG A 59 34.44 31.68 9.27
CA ARG A 59 33.51 30.55 9.37
C ARG A 59 32.12 31.13 9.13
N ARG A 60 31.54 30.83 7.97
CA ARG A 60 30.14 31.11 7.68
C ARG A 60 29.33 30.42 8.76
N SER A 61 28.84 31.19 9.73
CA SER A 61 27.83 30.75 10.67
C SER A 61 26.60 30.41 9.84
N ARG A 62 26.40 29.11 9.56
CA ARG A 62 25.12 28.62 9.07
C ARG A 62 24.10 29.03 10.11
N THR A 63 23.23 29.98 9.77
CA THR A 63 22.02 30.24 10.53
C THR A 63 21.35 28.88 10.75
N PRO A 64 21.15 28.43 12.00
CA PRO A 64 20.52 27.14 12.23
C PRO A 64 19.10 27.28 11.65
N VAL A 65 18.83 26.52 10.59
CA VAL A 65 17.46 26.29 10.15
C VAL A 65 16.74 25.80 11.39
N ARG A 66 15.78 26.57 11.90
CA ARG A 66 14.99 26.18 13.08
C ARG A 66 14.43 24.79 12.79
N ASP A 67 14.99 23.80 13.47
CA ASP A 67 14.67 22.40 13.26
C ASP A 67 13.23 22.22 13.73
N THR A 68 12.31 21.98 12.80
CA THR A 68 10.91 21.77 13.16
C THR A 68 10.84 20.46 13.91
N ARG A 69 10.64 20.57 15.22
CA ARG A 69 10.51 19.46 16.13
C ARG A 69 9.04 19.21 16.37
N VAL A 70 8.66 17.94 16.24
CA VAL A 70 7.32 17.44 16.51
C VAL A 70 7.45 16.46 17.68
N ASN A 71 6.56 16.56 18.67
CA ASN A 71 6.63 15.75 19.88
C ASN A 71 5.34 14.97 20.11
N GLY A 72 5.47 13.77 20.67
CA GLY A 72 4.36 12.99 21.24
C GLY A 72 3.24 12.65 20.25
N GLN A 73 3.56 12.46 18.98
CA GLN A 73 2.55 12.18 17.95
C GLN A 73 2.11 10.72 18.00
N PRO A 74 0.79 10.44 17.99
CA PRO A 74 0.28 9.08 17.84
C PRO A 74 0.74 8.48 16.51
N ALA A 75 1.32 7.28 16.58
CA ALA A 75 1.87 6.60 15.42
C ALA A 75 1.86 5.08 15.56
N PHE A 76 1.98 4.42 14.41
CA PHE A 76 2.28 3.00 14.28
C PHE A 76 3.47 2.79 13.37
N VAL A 77 4.28 1.77 13.66
CA VAL A 77 5.29 1.28 12.73
C VAL A 77 4.59 0.49 11.62
N LEU A 78 4.78 0.94 10.37
CA LEU A 78 4.34 0.19 9.19
C LEU A 78 5.39 -0.83 8.78
N HIS A 79 6.64 -0.39 8.71
CA HIS A 79 7.77 -1.20 8.27
C HIS A 79 9.08 -0.63 8.83
N SER A 80 10.09 -1.50 9.00
CA SER A 80 11.41 -1.10 9.45
C SER A 80 12.49 -1.84 8.69
N TYR A 81 13.57 -1.15 8.34
CA TYR A 81 14.67 -1.71 7.57
C TYR A 81 16.03 -1.33 8.18
N PRO A 82 17.01 -2.26 8.22
CA PRO A 82 18.36 -1.97 8.68
C PRO A 82 18.97 -0.79 7.91
N TYR A 83 19.54 0.16 8.64
CA TYR A 83 20.22 1.32 8.06
C TYR A 83 21.53 1.59 8.78
N LYS A 84 22.64 1.50 8.04
CA LYS A 84 23.99 1.52 8.63
C LYS A 84 24.14 0.42 9.69
N GLU A 85 25.25 0.47 10.43
CA GLU A 85 25.59 -0.56 11.40
C GLU A 85 24.59 -0.62 12.57
N THR A 86 24.24 0.53 13.15
CA THR A 86 23.47 0.59 14.40
C THR A 86 22.08 1.22 14.30
N SER A 87 21.64 1.66 13.12
CA SER A 87 20.39 2.40 12.96
C SER A 87 19.34 1.61 12.17
N LEU A 88 18.10 2.07 12.26
CA LEU A 88 16.99 1.63 11.42
C LEU A 88 16.45 2.83 10.67
N ILE A 89 15.91 2.61 9.48
CA ILE A 89 14.88 3.51 8.96
C ILE A 89 13.54 2.85 9.23
N VAL A 90 12.58 3.65 9.66
CA VAL A 90 11.25 3.22 10.07
C VAL A 90 10.24 4.06 9.30
N ASP A 91 9.33 3.39 8.60
CA ASP A 91 8.14 4.02 8.04
C ASP A 91 7.05 4.01 9.11
N LEU A 92 6.56 5.20 9.46
CA LEU A 92 5.54 5.42 10.47
C LEU A 92 4.27 5.90 9.79
N PHE A 93 3.13 5.40 10.23
CA PHE A 93 1.85 6.05 9.98
C PHE A 93 1.50 6.87 11.21
N THR A 94 1.39 8.18 11.03
CA THR A 94 1.13 9.15 12.11
C THR A 94 -0.22 9.81 11.89
N ARG A 95 -0.91 10.13 12.99
CA ARG A 95 -2.26 10.69 12.91
C ARG A 95 -2.32 12.02 12.16
N ASP A 96 -1.45 12.96 12.54
CA ASP A 96 -1.53 14.35 12.08
C ASP A 96 -0.53 14.71 10.98
N HIS A 97 0.40 13.80 10.65
CA HIS A 97 1.44 14.03 9.65
C HIS A 97 1.48 12.94 8.57
N GLY A 98 0.51 12.03 8.56
CA GLY A 98 0.41 10.98 7.55
C GLY A 98 1.55 9.97 7.64
N ARG A 99 1.92 9.40 6.49
CA ARG A 99 3.03 8.47 6.40
C ARG A 99 4.37 9.19 6.30
N ILE A 100 5.28 8.90 7.23
CA ILE A 100 6.59 9.55 7.32
C ILE A 100 7.70 8.52 7.44
N ALA A 101 8.91 8.85 6.97
CA ALA A 101 10.10 8.03 7.19
C ALA A 101 11.04 8.69 8.20
N VAL A 102 11.52 7.92 9.18
CA VAL A 102 12.44 8.38 10.21
C VAL A 102 13.67 7.48 10.33
N VAL A 103 14.83 8.06 10.63
CA VAL A 103 16.02 7.32 11.06
C VAL A 103 15.99 7.20 12.58
N ALA A 104 15.92 5.97 13.07
CA ALA A 104 16.10 5.62 14.48
C ALA A 104 17.58 5.31 14.74
N LYS A 105 18.34 6.33 15.13
CA LYS A 105 19.79 6.22 15.35
C LYS A 105 20.09 5.34 16.56
N GLY A 106 20.97 4.35 16.39
CA GLY A 106 21.35 3.46 17.49
C GLY A 106 20.25 2.48 17.92
N ALA A 107 19.14 2.37 17.20
CA ALA A 107 18.02 1.47 17.53
C ALA A 107 18.42 -0.02 17.59
N LYS A 108 19.50 -0.42 16.90
CA LYS A 108 20.00 -1.80 16.91
C LYS A 108 20.92 -2.11 18.10
N ARG A 109 21.33 -1.11 18.90
CA ARG A 109 22.25 -1.33 20.02
C ARG A 109 21.57 -2.15 21.12
N PRO A 110 22.29 -3.06 21.82
CA PRO A 110 21.70 -3.92 22.84
C PRO A 110 20.89 -3.20 23.92
N LEU A 111 21.37 -2.05 24.40
CA LEU A 111 20.76 -1.26 25.47
C LEU A 111 19.90 -0.08 24.95
N SER A 112 19.53 -0.08 23.67
CA SER A 112 18.75 1.01 23.09
C SER A 112 17.29 0.96 23.56
N LYS A 113 16.80 2.06 24.12
CA LYS A 113 15.37 2.23 24.47
C LYS A 113 14.45 2.02 23.26
N LEU A 114 14.93 2.37 22.06
CA LEU A 114 14.17 2.25 20.82
C LEU A 114 14.03 0.81 20.31
N ARG A 115 14.90 -0.12 20.74
CA ARG A 115 14.96 -1.49 20.19
C ARG A 115 13.69 -2.30 20.46
N GLY A 116 13.12 -2.16 21.66
CA GLY A 116 11.92 -2.88 22.07
C GLY A 116 10.62 -2.19 21.69
N VAL A 117 10.65 -0.86 21.50
CA VAL A 117 9.43 -0.05 21.28
C VAL A 117 9.02 0.00 19.81
N LEU A 118 9.97 -0.07 18.86
CA LEU A 118 9.68 0.06 17.42
C LEU A 118 9.12 -1.24 16.81
N GLN A 119 8.07 -1.79 17.41
CA GLN A 119 7.34 -2.96 16.92
C GLN A 119 6.11 -2.54 16.11
N THR A 120 5.79 -3.33 15.08
CA THR A 120 4.55 -3.17 14.29
C THR A 120 3.32 -3.46 15.14
N PHE A 121 2.19 -2.83 14.79
CA PHE A 121 0.86 -3.03 15.42
C PHE A 121 0.76 -2.56 16.87
N GLN A 122 1.79 -1.90 17.41
CA GLN A 122 1.75 -1.29 18.73
C GLN A 122 1.55 0.23 18.63
N PRO A 123 0.67 0.82 19.46
CA PRO A 123 0.47 2.27 19.49
C PRO A 123 1.66 2.96 20.13
N LEU A 124 2.21 3.95 19.43
CA LEU A 124 3.36 4.71 19.86
C LEU A 124 3.03 6.20 20.00
N ALA A 125 3.68 6.86 20.95
CA ALA A 125 3.88 8.29 20.96
C ALA A 125 5.30 8.57 20.47
N VAL A 126 5.46 9.21 19.32
CA VAL A 126 6.77 9.44 18.68
C VAL A 126 7.10 10.92 18.58
N SER A 127 8.38 11.23 18.73
CA SER A 127 8.90 12.58 18.55
C SER A 127 10.01 12.57 17.51
N TRP A 128 10.05 13.56 16.62
CA TRP A 128 11.07 13.65 15.57
C TRP A 128 11.48 15.09 15.27
N SER A 129 12.58 15.24 14.56
CA SER A 129 13.10 16.52 14.04
C SER A 129 13.47 16.40 12.56
N GLY A 130 13.50 17.56 11.90
CA GLY A 130 13.89 17.69 10.50
C GLY A 130 12.71 17.93 9.57
N LYS A 131 12.99 18.62 8.48
CA LYS A 131 12.05 18.92 7.39
C LYS A 131 12.31 18.10 6.11
N SER A 132 13.31 17.23 6.12
CA SER A 132 13.62 16.35 4.99
C SER A 132 12.62 15.19 4.89
N GLU A 133 12.57 14.59 3.69
CA GLU A 133 11.86 13.33 3.40
C GLU A 133 12.21 12.18 4.35
N LEU A 134 13.43 12.22 4.90
CA LEU A 134 13.91 11.29 5.91
C LEU A 134 14.27 12.10 7.17
N ARG A 135 13.46 11.96 8.22
CA ARG A 135 13.58 12.72 9.48
C ARG A 135 14.42 11.96 10.50
N THR A 136 14.79 12.59 11.60
CA THR A 136 15.47 11.90 12.72
C THR A 136 14.47 11.63 13.83
N LEU A 137 14.28 10.36 14.18
CA LEU A 137 13.52 9.97 15.36
C LEU A 137 14.29 10.42 16.60
N ILE A 138 13.62 11.19 17.46
CA ILE A 138 14.17 11.67 18.73
C ILE A 138 13.78 10.70 19.84
N ASP A 139 12.50 10.31 19.86
CA ASP A 139 11.93 9.50 20.93
C ASP A 139 10.75 8.68 20.43
N ALA A 140 10.51 7.55 21.09
CA ALA A 140 9.36 6.69 20.86
C ALA A 140 9.00 5.98 22.17
N GLU A 141 7.74 6.15 22.57
CA GLU A 141 7.19 5.53 23.77
C GLU A 141 5.99 4.65 23.40
N TRP A 142 5.90 3.48 24.02
CA TRP A 142 4.73 2.62 23.87
C TRP A 142 3.59 3.17 24.72
N VAL A 143 2.44 3.40 24.10
CA VAL A 143 1.25 3.94 24.77
C VAL A 143 0.47 2.83 25.50
N GLY A 144 0.58 1.58 25.02
CA GLY A 144 -0.21 0.45 25.54
C GLY A 144 -1.67 0.47 25.08
N GLY A 145 -2.48 -0.42 25.65
CA GLY A 145 -3.93 -0.47 25.43
C GLY A 145 -4.40 -1.25 24.20
N MET A 146 -3.51 -1.93 23.47
CA MET A 146 -3.86 -2.82 22.37
C MET A 146 -3.35 -4.24 22.62
N LEU A 147 -4.21 -5.22 22.36
CA LEU A 147 -3.82 -6.63 22.38
C LEU A 147 -2.89 -6.93 21.18
N PRO A 148 -1.90 -7.81 21.35
CA PRO A 148 -1.04 -8.22 20.24
C PRO A 148 -1.84 -9.01 19.19
N LEU A 149 -1.49 -8.84 17.92
CA LEU A 149 -2.03 -9.68 16.85
C LEU A 149 -1.36 -11.05 16.84
N GLU A 150 -2.16 -12.10 16.69
CA GLU A 150 -1.68 -13.49 16.65
C GLU A 150 -2.17 -14.23 15.39
N ARG A 151 -1.50 -15.34 15.05
CA ARG A 151 -1.94 -16.29 14.00
C ARG A 151 -2.29 -15.57 12.68
N THR A 152 -3.49 -15.80 12.15
CA THR A 152 -3.97 -15.22 10.90
C THR A 152 -4.17 -13.70 11.00
N ALA A 153 -4.54 -13.18 12.17
CA ALA A 153 -4.72 -11.74 12.37
C ALA A 153 -3.41 -10.97 12.15
N LEU A 154 -2.27 -11.57 12.49
CA LEU A 154 -0.95 -11.00 12.21
C LEU A 154 -0.71 -10.78 10.70
N LEU A 155 -1.09 -11.75 9.88
CA LEU A 155 -0.99 -11.64 8.42
C LEU A 155 -1.97 -10.58 7.88
N CYS A 156 -3.17 -10.48 8.45
CA CYS A 156 -4.10 -9.39 8.13
C CYS A 156 -3.50 -8.02 8.46
N GLY A 157 -2.86 -7.86 9.61
CA GLY A 157 -2.15 -6.62 9.97
C GLY A 157 -1.06 -6.25 8.96
N PHE A 158 -0.24 -7.21 8.54
CA PHE A 158 0.80 -6.95 7.52
C PHE A 158 0.20 -6.55 6.17
N TYR A 159 -0.96 -7.12 5.81
CA TYR A 159 -1.69 -6.72 4.61
C TYR A 159 -2.14 -5.26 4.68
N LEU A 160 -2.67 -4.82 5.83
CA LEU A 160 -3.02 -3.40 6.04
C LEU A 160 -1.79 -2.49 5.90
N ASN A 161 -0.66 -2.85 6.52
CA ASN A 161 0.57 -2.07 6.43
C ASN A 161 1.06 -1.97 4.99
N GLU A 162 1.02 -3.07 4.24
CA GLU A 162 1.45 -3.08 2.84
C GLU A 162 0.56 -2.18 1.97
N LEU A 163 -0.76 -2.18 2.19
CA LEU A 163 -1.67 -1.27 1.51
C LEU A 163 -1.33 0.19 1.80
N LEU A 164 -1.11 0.55 3.06
CA LEU A 164 -0.72 1.91 3.46
C LEU A 164 0.63 2.33 2.85
N VAL A 165 1.60 1.43 2.78
CA VAL A 165 2.91 1.68 2.15
C VAL A 165 2.80 1.85 0.63
N LYS A 166 1.83 1.23 -0.03
CA LYS A 166 1.69 1.33 -1.49
C LYS A 166 0.77 2.45 -1.96
N LEU A 167 -0.27 2.75 -1.20
CA LEU A 167 -1.36 3.61 -1.65
C LEU A 167 -1.33 5.01 -1.03
N LEU A 168 -0.68 5.21 0.13
CA LEU A 168 -0.57 6.56 0.71
C LEU A 168 0.59 7.36 0.10
N ALA A 169 0.37 8.65 -0.07
CA ALA A 169 1.45 9.61 -0.27
C ALA A 169 2.24 9.80 1.05
N ARG A 170 3.48 10.30 0.95
CA ARG A 170 4.23 10.73 2.14
C ARG A 170 3.73 12.11 2.57
N ASP A 171 3.76 12.35 3.87
CA ASP A 171 3.43 13.65 4.47
C ASP A 171 2.01 14.16 4.19
N ASP A 172 1.09 13.24 3.87
CA ASP A 172 -0.34 13.52 3.65
C ASP A 172 -1.18 12.95 4.81
N PRO A 173 -1.74 13.79 5.71
CA PRO A 173 -2.48 13.33 6.88
C PRO A 173 -3.86 12.76 6.55
N HIS A 174 -4.11 11.52 6.96
CA HIS A 174 -5.43 10.87 6.89
C HIS A 174 -5.93 10.48 8.27
N ARG A 175 -6.50 11.43 9.03
CA ARG A 175 -6.91 11.21 10.44
C ARG A 175 -8.00 10.15 10.58
N ALA A 176 -9.01 10.18 9.71
CA ALA A 176 -10.09 9.20 9.73
C ALA A 176 -9.58 7.80 9.37
N LEU A 177 -8.68 7.69 8.38
CA LEU A 177 -8.02 6.43 8.06
C LEU A 177 -7.17 5.89 9.22
N PHE A 178 -6.50 6.78 9.96
CA PHE A 178 -5.74 6.40 11.16
C PHE A 178 -6.66 5.81 12.24
N ASP A 179 -7.82 6.41 12.46
CA ASP A 179 -8.82 5.91 13.41
C ASP A 179 -9.41 4.56 12.94
N HIS A 180 -9.68 4.40 11.63
CA HIS A 180 -10.07 3.11 11.04
C HIS A 180 -8.97 2.05 11.19
N TYR A 181 -7.69 2.39 11.00
CA TYR A 181 -6.57 1.47 11.19
C TYR A 181 -6.54 0.93 12.63
N ILE A 182 -6.70 1.80 13.63
CA ILE A 182 -6.80 1.40 15.04
C ILE A 182 -8.00 0.47 15.26
N SER A 183 -9.18 0.86 14.77
CA SER A 183 -10.38 0.05 14.91
C SER A 183 -10.20 -1.35 14.32
N THR A 184 -9.62 -1.45 13.12
CA THR A 184 -9.37 -2.72 12.46
C THR A 184 -8.34 -3.57 13.20
N LEU A 185 -7.26 -2.98 13.71
CA LEU A 185 -6.31 -3.73 14.55
C LEU A 185 -6.98 -4.27 15.82
N ASN A 186 -7.83 -3.47 16.47
CA ASN A 186 -8.58 -3.92 17.65
C ASN A 186 -9.57 -5.03 17.33
N GLU A 187 -10.37 -4.90 16.26
CA GLU A 187 -11.28 -5.95 15.80
C GLU A 187 -10.50 -7.26 15.55
N LEU A 188 -9.38 -7.19 14.82
CA LEU A 188 -8.53 -8.34 14.53
C LEU A 188 -7.90 -8.97 15.79
N ALA A 189 -7.55 -8.16 16.78
CA ALA A 189 -6.96 -8.66 18.03
C ALA A 189 -7.98 -9.33 18.97
N HIS A 190 -9.27 -9.05 18.79
CA HIS A 190 -10.38 -9.64 19.55
C HIS A 190 -11.09 -10.76 18.78
N ASP A 191 -10.43 -11.32 17.76
CA ASP A 191 -10.95 -12.41 16.92
C ASP A 191 -12.30 -12.09 16.22
N GLU A 192 -12.59 -10.81 15.98
CA GLU A 192 -13.72 -10.42 15.13
C GLU A 192 -13.51 -10.92 13.69
N PRO A 193 -14.59 -11.11 12.90
CA PRO A 193 -14.48 -11.64 11.54
C PRO A 193 -13.56 -10.79 10.65
N ALA A 194 -12.32 -11.27 10.45
CA ALA A 194 -11.28 -10.53 9.73
C ALA A 194 -11.73 -10.06 8.34
N GLN A 195 -12.54 -10.86 7.64
CA GLN A 195 -13.06 -10.48 6.32
C GLN A 195 -13.86 -9.18 6.34
N ILE A 196 -14.66 -8.95 7.39
CA ILE A 196 -15.46 -7.74 7.60
C ILE A 196 -14.55 -6.57 7.97
N ALA A 197 -13.70 -6.75 8.99
CA ALA A 197 -12.75 -5.73 9.45
C ALA A 197 -11.89 -5.19 8.30
N LEU A 198 -11.37 -6.09 7.46
CA LEU A 198 -10.60 -5.74 6.26
C LEU A 198 -11.44 -5.00 5.21
N ARG A 199 -12.73 -5.35 5.00
CA ARG A 199 -13.58 -4.64 4.03
C ARG A 199 -13.80 -3.19 4.45
N LYS A 200 -14.12 -2.96 5.74
CA LYS A 200 -14.30 -1.61 6.31
C LYS A 200 -13.04 -0.77 6.08
N PHE A 201 -11.87 -1.31 6.46
CA PHE A 201 -10.61 -0.60 6.28
C PHE A 201 -10.30 -0.27 4.82
N GLU A 202 -10.43 -1.24 3.92
CA GLU A 202 -10.10 -1.02 2.50
C GLU A 202 -11.02 0.00 1.84
N ARG A 203 -12.32 0.01 2.20
CA ARG A 203 -13.25 1.04 1.72
C ARG A 203 -12.85 2.41 2.25
N ALA A 204 -12.53 2.51 3.54
CA ALA A 204 -12.03 3.75 4.15
C ALA A 204 -10.73 4.21 3.48
N LEU A 205 -9.80 3.30 3.18
CA LEU A 205 -8.55 3.62 2.48
C LEU A 205 -8.80 4.24 1.12
N LEU A 206 -9.62 3.61 0.25
CA LEU A 206 -9.91 4.16 -1.07
C LEU A 206 -10.63 5.52 -0.97
N LYS A 207 -11.50 5.69 0.02
CA LYS A 207 -12.24 6.94 0.25
C LYS A 207 -11.30 8.07 0.66
N GLU A 208 -10.42 7.80 1.61
CA GLU A 208 -9.49 8.78 2.17
C GLU A 208 -8.37 9.17 1.19
N THR A 209 -7.99 8.28 0.27
CA THR A 209 -7.06 8.62 -0.82
C THR A 209 -7.74 9.33 -2.00
N GLY A 210 -9.06 9.55 -1.92
CA GLY A 210 -9.83 10.28 -2.93
C GLY A 210 -10.07 9.50 -4.22
N VAL A 211 -9.87 8.18 -4.22
CA VAL A 211 -10.07 7.32 -5.40
C VAL A 211 -11.31 6.44 -5.30
N ALA A 212 -11.98 6.39 -4.14
CA ALA A 212 -13.27 5.71 -4.05
C ALA A 212 -14.34 6.50 -4.79
N ALA A 213 -15.11 5.77 -5.59
CA ALA A 213 -16.33 6.30 -6.17
C ALA A 213 -17.52 6.14 -5.22
N ASP A 214 -18.55 6.96 -5.42
CA ASP A 214 -19.84 6.84 -4.74
C ASP A 214 -20.50 5.51 -5.13
N LEU A 215 -20.71 4.62 -4.14
CA LEU A 215 -21.39 3.34 -4.35
C LEU A 215 -22.91 3.45 -4.16
N GLY A 216 -23.40 4.55 -3.60
CA GLY A 216 -24.82 4.78 -3.32
C GLY A 216 -25.60 5.35 -4.49
N ARG A 217 -24.93 5.82 -5.56
CA ARG A 217 -25.55 6.40 -6.74
C ARG A 217 -25.05 5.80 -8.04
N SER A 218 -25.96 5.61 -8.98
CA SER A 218 -25.61 5.22 -10.35
C SER A 218 -25.03 6.40 -11.11
N THR A 219 -23.90 6.17 -11.76
CA THR A 219 -23.26 7.15 -12.65
C THR A 219 -24.02 7.31 -13.97
N THR A 220 -24.82 6.30 -14.37
CA THR A 220 -25.64 6.36 -15.59
C THR A 220 -26.91 7.17 -15.36
N THR A 221 -27.69 6.79 -14.35
CA THR A 221 -29.03 7.36 -14.12
C THR A 221 -29.01 8.56 -13.18
N ARG A 222 -27.93 8.71 -12.38
CA ARG A 222 -27.79 9.69 -11.28
C ARG A 222 -28.76 9.47 -10.11
N GLU A 223 -29.48 8.36 -10.13
CA GLU A 223 -30.40 7.95 -9.08
C GLU A 223 -29.68 7.15 -8.00
N VAL A 224 -30.34 6.97 -6.86
CA VAL A 224 -29.86 6.08 -5.79
C VAL A 224 -29.85 4.64 -6.32
N VAL A 225 -28.79 3.91 -5.98
CA VAL A 225 -28.66 2.48 -6.29
C VAL A 225 -29.86 1.70 -5.76
N GLN A 226 -30.45 0.87 -6.60
CA GLN A 226 -31.59 0.04 -6.27
C GLN A 226 -31.12 -1.31 -5.73
N ALA A 227 -31.59 -1.69 -4.55
CA ALA A 227 -31.10 -2.89 -3.87
C ALA A 227 -31.27 -4.19 -4.68
N THR A 228 -32.32 -4.25 -5.50
CA THR A 228 -32.71 -5.43 -6.30
C THR A 228 -32.05 -5.51 -7.67
N SER A 229 -31.26 -4.52 -8.06
CA SER A 229 -30.60 -4.46 -9.37
C SER A 229 -29.12 -4.84 -9.28
N ASP A 230 -28.54 -5.26 -10.39
CA ASP A 230 -27.13 -5.62 -10.48
C ASP A 230 -26.29 -4.47 -11.03
N TYR A 231 -25.09 -4.33 -10.46
CA TYR A 231 -24.17 -3.24 -10.75
C TYR A 231 -22.76 -3.75 -10.98
N VAL A 232 -21.99 -2.98 -11.74
CA VAL A 232 -20.54 -3.03 -11.74
C VAL A 232 -20.01 -1.67 -11.30
N VAL A 233 -18.79 -1.64 -10.76
CA VAL A 233 -18.15 -0.40 -10.33
C VAL A 233 -16.95 -0.14 -11.22
N ASP A 234 -17.03 0.95 -11.97
CA ASP A 234 -15.88 1.50 -12.68
C ASP A 234 -14.92 2.13 -11.65
N PRO A 235 -13.64 1.73 -11.59
CA PRO A 235 -12.68 2.27 -10.62
C PRO A 235 -12.49 3.79 -10.70
N GLU A 236 -12.74 4.41 -11.85
CA GLU A 236 -12.55 5.86 -12.05
C GLU A 236 -13.87 6.64 -11.98
N ARG A 237 -15.01 5.98 -12.25
CA ARG A 237 -16.31 6.67 -12.39
C ARG A 237 -17.29 6.30 -11.28
N GLY A 238 -17.32 5.04 -10.87
CA GLY A 238 -18.24 4.53 -9.87
C GLY A 238 -19.27 3.53 -10.35
N ALA A 239 -20.30 3.33 -9.52
CA ALA A 239 -21.31 2.33 -9.75
C ALA A 239 -22.14 2.65 -11.01
N ARG A 240 -22.43 1.63 -11.81
CA ARG A 240 -23.39 1.69 -12.91
C ARG A 240 -24.07 0.34 -13.06
N GLU A 241 -25.21 0.34 -13.72
CA GLU A 241 -25.97 -0.87 -14.02
C GLU A 241 -25.08 -1.85 -14.80
N ALA A 242 -25.17 -3.12 -14.39
CA ALA A 242 -24.45 -4.21 -15.04
C ALA A 242 -25.00 -4.45 -16.44
N ARG A 243 -24.12 -4.82 -17.36
CA ARG A 243 -24.42 -5.19 -18.74
C ARG A 243 -23.96 -6.62 -18.98
N VAL A 244 -24.62 -7.31 -19.89
CA VAL A 244 -24.28 -8.72 -20.23
C VAL A 244 -22.84 -8.88 -20.71
N SER A 245 -22.26 -7.84 -21.32
CA SER A 245 -20.87 -7.84 -21.81
C SER A 245 -19.82 -7.49 -20.75
N ASP A 246 -20.22 -7.20 -19.51
CA ASP A 246 -19.28 -6.79 -18.48
C ASP A 246 -18.39 -7.95 -18.03
N VAL A 247 -17.10 -7.65 -17.89
CA VAL A 247 -16.07 -8.58 -17.40
C VAL A 247 -15.62 -8.26 -15.98
N TRP A 248 -16.16 -7.19 -15.40
CA TRP A 248 -15.88 -6.77 -14.02
C TRP A 248 -16.79 -7.52 -13.03
N PRO A 249 -16.42 -7.58 -11.75
CA PRO A 249 -17.28 -8.19 -10.74
C PRO A 249 -18.65 -7.53 -10.72
N VAL A 250 -19.69 -8.34 -10.93
CA VAL A 250 -21.08 -7.93 -10.77
C VAL A 250 -21.49 -8.13 -9.33
N VAL A 251 -22.09 -7.10 -8.74
CA VAL A 251 -22.58 -7.11 -7.35
C VAL A 251 -24.00 -6.58 -7.30
N SER A 252 -24.77 -7.01 -6.31
CA SER A 252 -26.12 -6.49 -6.11
C SER A 252 -26.05 -5.04 -5.59
N GLY A 253 -27.08 -4.25 -5.89
CA GLY A 253 -27.22 -2.91 -5.33
C GLY A 253 -27.32 -2.94 -3.81
N LYS A 254 -27.90 -4.02 -3.24
CA LYS A 254 -27.92 -4.23 -1.79
C LYS A 254 -26.49 -4.23 -1.24
N THR A 255 -25.57 -4.98 -1.83
CA THR A 255 -24.17 -5.02 -1.41
C THR A 255 -23.52 -3.64 -1.44
N LEU A 256 -23.76 -2.84 -2.48
CA LEU A 256 -23.21 -1.48 -2.57
C LEU A 256 -23.73 -0.57 -1.44
N LEU A 257 -25.04 -0.62 -1.18
CA LEU A 257 -25.68 0.17 -0.12
C LEU A 257 -25.26 -0.29 1.28
N ASP A 258 -25.13 -1.60 1.49
CA ASP A 258 -24.59 -2.20 2.70
C ASP A 258 -23.14 -1.75 2.95
N MET A 259 -22.31 -1.79 1.90
CA MET A 259 -20.94 -1.30 1.94
C MET A 259 -20.89 0.18 2.34
N GLU A 260 -21.71 1.07 1.79
CA GLU A 260 -21.75 2.49 2.20
C GLU A 260 -22.07 2.67 3.70
N ARG A 261 -22.90 1.79 4.26
CA ARG A 261 -23.32 1.83 5.67
C ARG A 261 -22.38 1.07 6.62
N GLU A 262 -21.33 0.46 6.09
CA GLU A 262 -20.44 -0.46 6.81
C GLU A 262 -21.16 -1.70 7.40
N ASP A 263 -22.32 -2.05 6.87
CA ASP A 263 -23.09 -3.20 7.32
C ASP A 263 -22.71 -4.45 6.50
N TYR A 264 -21.95 -5.35 7.11
CA TYR A 264 -21.54 -6.61 6.47
C TYR A 264 -22.23 -7.81 7.10
N GLY A 265 -23.42 -7.65 7.70
CA GLY A 265 -24.17 -8.75 8.30
C GLY A 265 -24.61 -9.81 7.29
N ASP A 266 -24.82 -9.43 6.03
CA ASP A 266 -25.27 -10.32 4.95
C ASP A 266 -24.09 -11.12 4.33
N PRO A 267 -24.14 -12.47 4.28
CA PRO A 267 -23.12 -13.29 3.64
C PRO A 267 -22.89 -12.97 2.15
N ALA A 268 -23.94 -12.58 1.41
CA ALA A 268 -23.83 -12.18 0.02
C ALA A 268 -22.98 -10.90 -0.10
N THR A 269 -23.24 -9.92 0.76
CA THR A 269 -22.46 -8.68 0.87
C THR A 269 -21.00 -8.98 1.18
N GLN A 270 -20.71 -9.89 2.12
CA GLN A 270 -19.32 -10.27 2.45
C GLN A 270 -18.59 -10.87 1.25
N SER A 271 -19.23 -11.78 0.52
CA SER A 271 -18.62 -12.43 -0.66
C SER A 271 -18.41 -11.44 -1.81
N GLN A 272 -19.45 -10.67 -2.15
CA GLN A 272 -19.42 -9.72 -3.26
C GLN A 272 -18.48 -8.55 -3.00
N SER A 273 -18.49 -7.96 -1.80
CA SER A 273 -17.56 -6.88 -1.42
C SER A 273 -16.09 -7.33 -1.46
N LYS A 274 -15.78 -8.58 -1.07
CA LYS A 274 -14.43 -9.15 -1.20
C LYS A 274 -13.98 -9.27 -2.66
N GLN A 275 -14.88 -9.63 -3.57
CA GLN A 275 -14.56 -9.69 -5.00
C GLN A 275 -14.37 -8.30 -5.59
N LEU A 276 -15.29 -7.39 -5.28
CA LEU A 276 -15.27 -6.00 -5.74
C LEU A 276 -14.02 -5.27 -5.25
N MET A 277 -13.75 -5.25 -3.95
CA MET A 277 -12.62 -4.52 -3.39
C MET A 277 -11.27 -5.04 -3.89
N ARG A 278 -11.16 -6.35 -4.12
CA ARG A 278 -9.97 -6.94 -4.74
C ARG A 278 -9.75 -6.44 -6.16
N PHE A 279 -10.82 -6.25 -6.94
CA PHE A 279 -10.74 -5.67 -8.27
C PHE A 279 -10.35 -4.19 -8.22
N LEU A 280 -11.01 -3.40 -7.36
CA LEU A 280 -10.73 -1.96 -7.20
C LEU A 280 -9.29 -1.72 -6.72
N LEU A 281 -8.85 -2.42 -5.66
CA LEU A 281 -7.47 -2.30 -5.17
C LEU A 281 -6.45 -2.73 -6.22
N ALA A 282 -6.72 -3.82 -6.96
CA ALA A 282 -5.80 -4.25 -8.02
C ALA A 282 -5.63 -3.20 -9.11
N HIS A 283 -6.72 -2.49 -9.46
CA HIS A 283 -6.66 -1.36 -10.40
C HIS A 283 -5.78 -0.22 -9.84
N HIS A 284 -6.02 0.23 -8.62
CA HIS A 284 -5.25 1.34 -8.03
C HIS A 284 -3.80 0.98 -7.69
N LEU A 285 -3.50 -0.30 -7.48
CA LEU A 285 -2.12 -0.78 -7.32
C LEU A 285 -1.33 -0.81 -8.65
N GLY A 286 -1.98 -0.61 -9.80
CA GLY A 286 -1.30 -0.51 -11.10
C GLY A 286 -0.44 -1.73 -11.46
N GLY A 287 -0.83 -2.92 -11.02
CA GLY A 287 -0.08 -4.16 -11.25
C GLY A 287 1.04 -4.46 -10.24
N VAL A 288 1.24 -3.61 -9.22
CA VAL A 288 2.16 -3.92 -8.12
C VAL A 288 1.57 -5.06 -7.27
N PRO A 289 2.20 -6.25 -7.20
CA PRO A 289 1.66 -7.37 -6.44
C PRO A 289 1.75 -7.09 -4.94
N LEU A 290 0.81 -7.62 -4.16
CA LEU A 290 0.88 -7.63 -2.70
C LEU A 290 1.63 -8.88 -2.22
N ASN A 291 2.78 -8.69 -1.59
CA ASN A 291 3.64 -9.76 -1.07
C ASN A 291 2.93 -10.53 0.05
N THR A 292 2.20 -9.82 0.91
CA THR A 292 1.47 -10.45 2.04
C THR A 292 0.39 -11.39 1.54
N ARG A 293 -0.22 -11.07 0.40
CA ARG A 293 -1.24 -11.92 -0.23
C ARG A 293 -0.63 -13.21 -0.77
N GLN A 294 0.56 -13.15 -1.38
CA GLN A 294 1.24 -14.35 -1.84
C GLN A 294 1.56 -15.28 -0.66
N ILE A 295 2.08 -14.71 0.43
CA ILE A 295 2.38 -15.46 1.67
C ILE A 295 1.12 -16.09 2.27
N LEU A 296 -0.01 -15.37 2.29
CA LEU A 296 -1.30 -15.92 2.75
C LEU A 296 -1.78 -17.09 1.89
N ILE A 297 -1.64 -16.98 0.56
CA ILE A 297 -2.00 -18.08 -0.36
C ILE A 297 -1.10 -19.29 -0.12
N ASP A 298 0.21 -19.08 0.03
CA ASP A 298 1.19 -20.16 0.22
C ASP A 298 1.01 -20.87 1.57
N LEU A 299 0.65 -20.13 2.64
CA LEU A 299 0.38 -20.69 3.97
C LEU A 299 -0.97 -21.40 4.09
N MET A 300 -1.98 -20.99 3.32
CA MET A 300 -3.30 -21.66 3.28
C MET A 300 -3.33 -22.90 2.37
N GLN A 301 -2.25 -23.17 1.63
CA GLN A 301 -2.09 -24.34 0.76
C GLN A 301 -1.27 -25.48 1.39
N LEU A 302 -0.83 -25.33 2.64
CA LEU A 302 -0.18 -26.35 3.48
C LEU A 302 -1.18 -26.96 4.47
#